data_AF-A0A382RSE0-F1
#
_entry.id   AF-A0A382RSE0-F1
#
_cell.length_a   1.000
_cell.length_b   1.000
_cell.length_c   1.000
_cell.angle_alpha   90.00
_cell.angle_beta   90.00
_cell.angle_gamma   90.00
#
_symmetry.space_group_name_H-M   'P 1'
#
loop_
_entity.id
_entity.type
_entity.pdbx_description
1 polymer ?
#
loop_
_entity_poly.entity_id
_entity_poly.type
_entity_poly.pdbx_seq_one_letter_code
_entity_poly.pdbx_strand_id
1 'polypeptide(L)'
;GGLSLGDILSRRVPGMTLDLGSSFGVPGCVEFRRPTSFVPGCQPPVVIVDGLRISSPNQFLDATPPQHIESLTVLSSSQASTLYGLGALNGAIQVEMRRAPTAALRDVNQTGPRRDLEKELSGWRAGYNWNLEQRGHPWLRSWGGATVGMIGGLTVALTASGDCSMLNDLRQQECTRNKNLTNIATFALPVLGGALGAHLGGTTEQSQGKMLITTLAAMMPMFSGFFFASPNASGVDFKDQQVFGRILVVAGIPIAAAAADRVFRIQR
;
A
#
# COMPACT_ATOMS: atom_id res chain seq x y z
N GLY A 1 26.19 -6.77 30.17
CA GLY A 1 25.11 -6.65 29.18
C GLY A 1 25.44 -5.49 28.28
N GLY A 2 25.42 -5.67 26.97
CA GLY A 2 25.65 -4.57 26.03
C GLY A 2 24.52 -3.56 26.11
N LEU A 3 24.84 -2.26 26.04
CA LEU A 3 23.85 -1.19 25.92
C LEU A 3 23.22 -1.29 24.53
N SER A 4 21.88 -1.37 24.45
CA SER A 4 21.16 -1.34 23.18
C SER A 4 21.08 0.09 22.62
N LEU A 5 20.78 0.23 21.34
CA LEU A 5 20.77 1.55 20.70
C LEU A 5 19.66 2.45 21.27
N GLY A 6 18.52 1.86 21.65
CA GLY A 6 17.44 2.57 22.32
C GLY A 6 17.86 3.20 23.65
N ASP A 7 18.73 2.54 24.42
CA ASP A 7 19.27 3.06 25.69
C ASP A 7 20.29 4.18 25.46
N ILE A 8 21.08 4.09 24.39
CA ILE A 8 22.00 5.17 24.01
C ILE A 8 21.21 6.41 23.59
N LEU A 9 20.15 6.24 22.80
CA LEU A 9 19.34 7.34 22.30
C LEU A 9 18.57 8.04 23.43
N SER A 10 17.98 7.31 24.37
CA SER A 10 17.26 7.90 25.50
C SER A 10 18.14 8.75 26.40
N ARG A 11 19.42 8.39 26.54
CA ARG A 11 20.40 9.13 27.36
C ARG A 11 21.01 10.33 26.63
N ARG A 12 21.06 10.31 25.30
CA ARG A 12 21.76 11.33 24.49
C ARG A 12 20.84 12.33 23.81
N VAL A 13 19.60 11.95 23.51
CA VAL A 13 18.65 12.77 22.77
C VAL A 13 17.61 13.34 23.73
N PRO A 14 17.56 14.67 23.93
CA PRO A 14 16.60 15.27 24.84
C PRO A 14 15.16 15.05 24.33
N GLY A 15 14.30 14.58 25.23
CA GLY A 15 12.92 14.25 24.91
C GLY A 15 12.72 12.85 24.32
N MET A 16 13.77 12.03 24.16
CA MET A 16 13.58 10.59 23.98
C MET A 16 13.38 9.88 25.31
N THR A 17 12.46 8.94 25.34
CA THR A 17 12.19 8.07 26.48
C THR A 17 12.25 6.62 26.03
N LEU A 18 12.86 5.77 26.86
CA LEU A 18 12.85 4.32 26.66
C LEU A 18 11.97 3.70 27.74
N ASP A 19 10.88 3.09 27.34
CA ASP A 19 10.04 2.27 28.22
C ASP A 19 10.52 0.81 28.09
N LEU A 20 11.26 0.36 29.09
CA LEU A 20 11.73 -1.02 29.15
C LEU A 20 10.54 -1.88 29.53
N GLY A 21 10.03 -2.67 28.57
CA GLY A 21 8.89 -3.55 28.79
C GLY A 21 9.07 -4.37 30.06
N SER A 22 8.01 -4.50 30.86
CA SER A 22 8.03 -5.15 32.18
C SER A 22 8.32 -6.66 32.16
N SER A 23 8.64 -7.23 31.00
CA SER A 23 8.86 -8.67 30.77
C SER A 23 10.13 -8.93 29.97
N PHE A 24 10.91 -9.93 30.42
CA PHE A 24 12.09 -10.42 29.72
C PHE A 24 11.76 -10.85 28.28
N GLY A 25 12.52 -10.36 27.30
CA GLY A 25 12.35 -10.70 25.88
C GLY A 25 11.39 -9.82 25.08
N VAL A 26 10.76 -8.82 25.71
CA VAL A 26 9.98 -7.80 24.99
C VAL A 26 10.91 -6.63 24.65
N PRO A 27 11.05 -6.24 23.37
CA PRO A 27 11.89 -5.11 22.99
C PRO A 27 11.37 -3.82 23.63
N GLY A 28 12.28 -3.04 24.23
CA GLY A 28 11.95 -1.76 24.83
C GLY A 28 11.33 -0.79 23.81
N CYS A 29 10.39 0.04 24.27
CA CYS A 29 9.74 1.04 23.44
C CYS A 29 10.51 2.36 23.49
N VAL A 30 11.01 2.83 22.35
CA VAL A 30 11.61 4.16 22.25
C VAL A 30 10.55 5.14 21.76
N GLU A 31 10.33 6.23 22.48
CA GLU A 31 9.38 7.27 22.12
C GLU A 31 10.04 8.65 22.10
N PHE A 32 9.61 9.50 21.18
CA PHE A 32 10.04 10.89 21.13
C PHE A 32 8.91 11.80 21.62
N ARG A 33 9.17 12.51 22.73
CA ARG A 33 8.26 13.45 23.39
C ARG A 33 6.88 12.86 23.61
N ARG A 34 6.84 11.67 24.25
CA ARG A 34 5.66 10.89 24.66
C ARG A 34 4.35 11.49 24.15
N PRO A 35 3.87 11.06 22.97
CA PRO A 35 2.66 11.60 22.39
C PRO A 35 1.52 11.52 23.42
N THR A 36 0.81 12.62 23.65
CA THR A 36 -0.44 12.62 24.45
C THR A 36 -1.58 12.01 23.63
N SER A 37 -1.31 10.89 22.96
CA SER A 37 -2.27 10.17 22.15
C SER A 37 -3.22 9.45 23.08
N PHE A 38 -4.52 9.60 22.85
CA PHE A 38 -5.57 8.82 23.53
C PHE A 38 -5.52 7.31 23.22
N VAL A 39 -4.59 6.89 22.36
CA VAL A 39 -4.36 5.49 22.00
C VAL A 39 -3.42 4.87 23.04
N PRO A 40 -3.89 3.91 23.84
CA PRO A 40 -3.02 3.21 24.77
C PRO A 40 -2.00 2.37 23.98
N GLY A 41 -0.71 2.63 24.20
CA GLY A 41 0.37 1.82 23.63
C GLY A 41 1.60 2.61 23.19
N CYS A 42 2.68 1.86 22.93
CA CYS A 42 3.95 2.39 22.44
C CYS A 42 3.79 3.03 21.06
N GLN A 43 4.21 4.29 20.92
CA GLN A 43 4.21 5.02 19.65
C GLN A 43 5.63 5.39 19.23
N PRO A 44 6.38 4.45 18.64
CA PRO A 44 7.77 4.70 18.31
C PRO A 44 7.89 5.66 17.11
N PRO A 45 9.00 6.44 17.05
CA PRO A 45 9.34 7.16 15.84
C PRO A 45 9.65 6.17 14.72
N VAL A 46 9.51 6.64 13.48
CA VAL A 46 9.83 5.79 12.32
C VAL A 46 11.35 5.64 12.21
N VAL A 47 11.83 4.43 11.92
CA VAL A 47 13.26 4.18 11.74
C VAL A 47 13.55 3.99 10.26
N ILE A 48 14.56 4.70 9.76
CA ILE A 48 14.98 4.69 8.37
C ILE A 48 16.46 4.37 8.33
N VAL A 49 16.82 3.27 7.69
CA VAL A 49 18.19 2.76 7.62
C VAL A 49 18.65 2.85 6.17
N ASP A 50 19.70 3.63 5.91
CA ASP A 50 20.24 3.87 4.56
C ASP A 50 19.14 4.25 3.54
N GLY A 51 18.16 5.05 3.98
CA GLY A 51 17.01 5.48 3.18
C GLY A 51 15.81 4.53 3.16
N LEU A 52 15.89 3.35 3.79
CA LEU A 52 14.83 2.34 3.81
C LEU A 52 14.07 2.34 5.13
N ARG A 53 12.74 2.40 5.08
CA ARG A 53 11.89 2.34 6.26
C ARG A 53 11.84 0.92 6.84
N ILE A 54 12.07 0.81 8.15
CA ILE A 54 12.01 -0.46 8.87
C ILE A 54 10.61 -0.69 9.43
N SER A 55 10.10 -1.91 9.30
CA SER A 55 8.77 -2.31 9.79
C SER A 55 8.70 -2.46 11.30
N SER A 56 9.81 -2.86 11.94
CA SER A 56 9.92 -3.12 13.38
C SER A 56 10.98 -2.22 14.04
N PRO A 57 10.71 -0.91 14.23
CA PRO A 57 11.66 0.05 14.80
C PRO A 57 12.32 -0.41 16.10
N ASN A 58 11.51 -0.82 17.09
CA ASN A 58 12.01 -1.19 18.42
C ASN A 58 12.92 -2.42 18.37
N GLN A 59 12.55 -3.44 17.59
CA GLN A 59 13.38 -4.64 17.41
C GLN A 59 14.72 -4.29 16.74
N PHE A 60 14.71 -3.39 15.76
CA PHE A 60 15.93 -2.93 15.12
C PHE A 60 16.83 -2.16 16.09
N LEU A 61 16.29 -1.22 16.85
CA LEU A 61 17.04 -0.44 17.84
C LEU A 61 17.59 -1.30 18.99
N ASP A 62 16.92 -2.41 19.30
CA ASP A 62 17.36 -3.32 20.35
C ASP A 62 18.42 -4.32 19.86
N ALA A 63 18.22 -4.89 18.66
CA ALA A 63 19.08 -5.93 18.10
C ALA A 63 20.34 -5.39 17.39
N THR A 64 20.34 -4.13 16.94
CA THR A 64 21.46 -3.58 16.15
C THR A 64 22.58 -3.10 17.04
N PRO A 65 23.80 -3.68 16.94
CA PRO A 65 24.93 -3.21 17.73
C PRO A 65 25.41 -1.84 17.23
N PRO A 66 25.79 -0.92 18.13
CA PRO A 66 26.19 0.44 17.76
C PRO A 66 27.47 0.49 16.91
N GLN A 67 28.27 -0.58 16.92
CA GLN A 67 29.52 -0.70 16.16
C GLN A 67 29.28 -0.72 14.65
N HIS A 68 28.09 -1.15 14.19
CA HIS A 68 27.74 -1.17 12.77
C HIS A 68 27.19 0.16 12.26
N ILE A 69 27.03 1.15 13.14
CA ILE A 69 26.37 2.42 12.81
C ILE A 69 27.42 3.50 12.60
N GLU A 70 27.29 4.22 11.49
CA GLU A 70 28.14 5.34 11.11
C GLU A 70 27.60 6.62 11.73
N SER A 71 26.31 6.90 11.50
CA SER A 71 25.65 8.09 12.01
C SER A 71 24.20 7.82 12.39
N LEU A 72 23.69 8.62 13.34
CA LEU A 72 22.30 8.62 13.77
C LEU A 72 21.80 10.05 13.82
N THR A 73 20.73 10.32 13.06
CA THR A 73 20.08 11.62 13.03
C THR A 73 18.63 11.47 13.48
N VAL A 74 18.28 12.16 14.56
CA VAL A 74 16.89 12.20 15.05
C VAL A 74 16.21 13.46 14.53
N LEU A 75 15.06 13.26 13.90
CA LEU A 75 14.23 14.32 13.35
C LEU A 75 13.01 14.53 14.23
N SER A 76 12.68 15.80 14.46
CA SER A 76 11.43 16.18 15.14
C SER A 76 10.22 15.75 14.33
N SER A 77 9.04 15.70 14.98
CA SER A 77 7.77 15.41 14.30
C SER A 77 7.48 16.33 13.10
N SER A 78 7.82 17.62 13.19
CA SER A 78 7.64 18.57 12.08
C SER A 78 8.59 18.32 10.91
N GLN A 79 9.87 18.05 11.20
CA GLN A 79 10.86 17.74 10.16
C GLN A 79 10.57 16.38 9.50
N ALA A 80 10.26 15.38 10.32
CA ALA A 80 9.97 14.03 9.87
C ALA A 80 8.69 13.96 9.03
N SER A 81 7.62 14.65 9.43
CA SER A 81 6.37 14.70 8.64
C SER A 81 6.54 15.42 7.30
N THR A 82 7.43 16.41 7.22
CA THR A 82 7.77 17.07 5.96
C THR A 82 8.48 16.12 4.99
N LEU A 83 9.38 15.27 5.48
CA LEU A 83 10.19 14.36 4.66
C LEU A 83 9.49 13.02 4.37
N TYR A 84 8.70 12.50 5.31
CA TYR A 84 8.17 11.12 5.28
C TYR A 84 6.64 11.05 5.41
N GLY A 85 5.95 12.19 5.48
CA GLY A 85 4.50 12.28 5.53
C GLY A 85 3.87 11.91 6.88
N LEU A 86 2.56 11.69 6.86
CA LEU A 86 1.72 11.45 8.05
C LEU A 86 2.17 10.24 8.88
N GLY A 87 2.87 9.28 8.27
CA GLY A 87 3.39 8.11 8.98
C GLY A 87 4.51 8.43 9.98
N ALA A 88 5.06 9.65 9.97
CA ALA A 88 6.19 10.08 10.80
C ALA A 88 5.85 11.21 11.79
N LEU A 89 4.57 11.33 12.17
CA LEU A 89 4.10 12.32 13.14
C LEU A 89 4.74 12.16 14.53
N ASN A 90 5.20 10.95 14.86
CA ASN A 90 5.90 10.66 16.11
C ASN A 90 7.42 10.92 16.03
N GLY A 91 7.89 11.53 14.94
CA GLY A 91 9.31 11.74 14.65
C GLY A 91 9.92 10.62 13.80
N ALA A 92 11.18 10.82 13.40
CA ALA A 92 11.95 9.85 12.63
C ALA A 92 13.38 9.72 13.15
N ILE A 93 13.98 8.54 13.01
CA ILE A 93 15.38 8.26 13.28
C ILE A 93 15.98 7.78 11.96
N GLN A 94 16.88 8.57 11.41
CA GLN A 94 17.72 8.16 10.28
C GLN A 94 18.99 7.51 10.82
N VAL A 95 19.29 6.34 10.29
CA VAL A 95 20.43 5.49 10.63
C VAL A 95 21.24 5.32 9.36
N GLU A 96 22.51 5.70 9.39
CA GLU A 96 23.46 5.37 8.33
C GLU A 96 24.38 4.25 8.84
N MET A 97 24.46 3.17 8.08
CA MET A 97 25.30 2.03 8.45
C MET A 97 26.74 2.24 7.99
N ARG A 98 27.70 1.78 8.80
CA ARG A 98 29.11 1.78 8.43
C ARG A 98 29.30 0.93 7.18
N ARG A 99 29.89 1.54 6.16
CA ARG A 99 30.36 0.81 4.99
C ARG A 99 31.62 0.03 5.34
N ALA A 100 31.71 -1.21 4.86
CA ALA A 100 32.94 -1.98 4.96
C ALA A 100 34.08 -1.21 4.25
N PRO A 101 35.31 -1.18 4.81
CA PRO A 101 36.44 -0.54 4.16
C PRO A 101 36.66 -1.15 2.78
N THR A 102 36.79 -0.30 1.77
CA THR A 102 36.87 -0.63 0.35
C THR A 102 37.96 -1.66 0.00
N ALA A 103 38.96 -1.82 0.88
CA ALA A 103 40.00 -2.85 0.78
C ALA A 103 39.45 -4.29 0.91
N ALA A 104 38.47 -4.53 1.78
CA ALA A 104 37.85 -5.85 1.95
C ALA A 104 36.92 -6.24 0.78
N LEU A 105 36.49 -5.26 -0.02
CA LEU A 105 35.65 -5.47 -1.19
C LEU A 105 36.45 -5.78 -2.47
N ARG A 106 37.79 -5.60 -2.45
CA ARG A 106 38.67 -5.93 -3.58
C ARG A 106 38.85 -7.44 -3.75
N ASP A 107 38.87 -8.21 -2.66
CA ASP A 107 38.96 -9.69 -2.73
C ASP A 107 37.62 -10.36 -3.08
N VAL A 108 36.49 -9.69 -2.86
CA VAL A 108 35.16 -10.18 -3.26
C VAL A 108 34.90 -9.97 -4.77
N ASN A 109 35.80 -9.28 -5.48
CA ASN A 109 35.59 -8.93 -6.88
C ASN A 109 36.14 -9.96 -7.88
N GLN A 110 36.62 -11.13 -7.44
CA GLN A 110 37.24 -12.13 -8.33
C GLN A 110 36.63 -13.53 -8.31
N THR A 111 35.71 -13.89 -7.40
CA THR A 111 35.08 -15.22 -7.43
C THR A 111 33.59 -15.17 -7.08
N GLY A 112 32.74 -15.31 -8.10
CA GLY A 112 31.32 -15.68 -7.93
C GLY A 112 30.29 -14.54 -8.04
N PRO A 113 28.99 -14.88 -7.95
CA PRO A 113 27.90 -14.51 -8.88
C PRO A 113 27.35 -13.09 -8.68
N ARG A 114 28.21 -12.07 -8.85
CA ARG A 114 27.84 -10.68 -8.55
C ARG A 114 27.08 -9.95 -9.67
N ARG A 115 27.02 -10.50 -10.88
CA ARG A 115 26.22 -9.91 -11.97
C ARG A 115 24.72 -10.02 -11.73
N ASP A 116 24.31 -10.96 -10.89
CA ASP A 116 22.91 -11.32 -10.69
C ASP A 116 22.35 -10.56 -9.48
N LEU A 117 23.15 -10.44 -8.42
CA LEU A 117 22.79 -9.70 -7.20
C LEU A 117 22.76 -8.18 -7.41
N GLU A 118 23.65 -7.63 -8.24
CA GLU A 118 23.61 -6.19 -8.60
C GLU A 118 22.38 -5.88 -9.47
N LYS A 119 21.96 -6.81 -10.35
CA LYS A 119 20.69 -6.73 -11.08
C LYS A 119 19.49 -6.83 -10.14
N GLU A 120 19.50 -7.75 -9.18
CA GLU A 120 18.45 -7.90 -8.16
C GLU A 120 18.34 -6.65 -7.28
N LEU A 121 19.44 -6.16 -6.70
CA LEU A 121 19.44 -4.95 -5.86
C LEU A 121 19.13 -3.67 -6.66
N SER A 122 19.54 -3.58 -7.92
CA SER A 122 19.16 -2.45 -8.79
C SER A 122 17.66 -2.43 -9.09
N GLY A 123 16.99 -3.59 -9.13
CA GLY A 123 15.54 -3.69 -9.25
C GLY A 123 14.77 -3.23 -8.01
N TRP A 124 15.41 -3.27 -6.82
CA TRP A 124 14.81 -2.79 -5.56
C TRP A 124 15.09 -1.30 -5.27
N ARG A 125 16.19 -0.73 -5.77
CA ARG A 125 16.59 0.67 -5.52
C ARG A 125 16.31 1.64 -6.66
N ALA A 126 16.18 1.16 -7.90
CA ALA A 126 15.71 2.00 -8.99
C ALA A 126 14.18 1.99 -8.96
N GLY A 127 13.56 3.18 -8.96
CA GLY A 127 12.21 3.30 -9.49
C GLY A 127 12.12 2.56 -10.83
N TYR A 128 10.93 2.02 -11.13
CA TYR A 128 10.66 1.16 -12.30
C TYR A 128 11.47 1.59 -13.53
N ASN A 129 12.47 0.78 -13.91
CA ASN A 129 13.26 1.04 -15.11
C ASN A 129 12.52 0.46 -16.32
N TRP A 130 11.53 1.22 -16.80
CA TRP A 130 10.65 0.87 -17.92
C TRP A 130 11.40 0.67 -19.25
N ASN A 131 12.68 1.05 -19.35
CA ASN A 131 13.51 0.76 -20.53
C ASN A 131 13.90 -0.72 -20.64
N LEU A 132 13.71 -1.51 -19.58
CA LEU A 132 13.92 -2.97 -19.60
C LEU A 132 12.70 -3.73 -20.13
N GLU A 133 11.55 -3.07 -20.24
CA GLU A 133 10.31 -3.64 -20.78
C GLU A 133 10.34 -3.55 -22.32
N GLN A 134 10.89 -4.57 -22.98
CA GLN A 134 11.01 -4.59 -24.45
C GLN A 134 9.66 -4.70 -25.19
N ARG A 135 8.56 -5.03 -24.48
CA ARG A 135 7.21 -5.15 -25.07
C ARG A 135 6.30 -4.03 -24.60
N GLY A 136 5.63 -3.39 -25.56
CA GLY A 136 4.55 -2.44 -25.24
C GLY A 136 3.47 -3.12 -24.40
N HIS A 137 3.02 -2.45 -23.35
CA HIS A 137 1.98 -3.01 -22.49
C HIS A 137 0.67 -3.20 -23.26
N PRO A 138 0.04 -4.38 -23.17
CA PRO A 138 -1.19 -4.67 -23.89
C PRO A 138 -2.39 -4.05 -23.15
N TRP A 139 -2.46 -2.72 -23.09
CA TRP A 139 -3.48 -1.96 -22.38
C TRP A 139 -4.90 -2.39 -22.76
N LEU A 140 -5.12 -2.72 -24.04
CA LEU A 140 -6.41 -3.17 -24.54
C LEU A 140 -6.81 -4.54 -23.97
N ARG A 141 -5.85 -5.44 -23.77
CA ARG A 141 -6.08 -6.74 -23.14
C ARG A 141 -6.27 -6.62 -21.63
N SER A 142 -5.54 -5.73 -20.97
CA SER A 142 -5.75 -5.43 -19.54
C SER A 142 -7.15 -4.84 -19.30
N TRP A 143 -7.55 -3.86 -20.11
CA TRP A 143 -8.87 -3.25 -20.05
C TRP A 143 -9.99 -4.25 -20.36
N GLY A 144 -9.82 -5.06 -21.40
CA GLY A 144 -10.76 -6.12 -21.76
C GLY A 144 -10.89 -7.17 -20.66
N GLY A 145 -9.76 -7.59 -20.08
CA GLY A 145 -9.72 -8.50 -18.94
C GLY A 145 -10.44 -7.93 -17.72
N ALA A 146 -10.20 -6.67 -17.36
CA ALA A 146 -10.87 -6.00 -16.26
C ALA A 146 -12.40 -5.96 -16.43
N THR A 147 -12.85 -5.68 -17.65
CA THR A 147 -14.27 -5.62 -17.98
C THR A 147 -14.94 -7.00 -17.86
N VAL A 148 -14.32 -8.04 -18.42
CA VAL A 148 -14.81 -9.42 -18.30
C VAL A 148 -14.82 -9.88 -16.84
N GLY A 149 -13.78 -9.54 -16.09
CA GLY A 149 -13.67 -9.85 -14.68
C GLY A 149 -14.76 -9.18 -13.83
N MET A 150 -15.08 -7.91 -14.10
CA MET A 150 -16.20 -7.21 -13.44
C MET A 150 -17.54 -7.85 -13.71
N ILE A 151 -17.80 -8.18 -14.97
CA ILE A 151 -19.04 -8.86 -15.37
C ILE A 151 -19.13 -10.20 -14.65
N GLY A 152 -18.03 -10.98 -14.63
CA GLY A 152 -17.96 -12.26 -13.92
C GLY A 152 -18.14 -12.14 -12.41
N GLY A 153 -17.53 -11.13 -11.78
CA GLY A 153 -17.68 -10.86 -10.35
C GLY A 153 -19.10 -10.45 -9.99
N LEU A 154 -19.74 -9.63 -10.83
CA LEU A 154 -21.13 -9.22 -10.66
C LEU A 154 -22.09 -10.39 -10.85
N THR A 155 -21.90 -11.22 -11.87
CA THR A 155 -22.75 -12.40 -12.07
C THR A 155 -22.64 -13.36 -10.90
N VAL A 156 -21.42 -13.64 -10.40
CA VAL A 156 -21.21 -14.47 -9.20
C VAL A 156 -21.89 -13.86 -7.98
N ALA A 157 -21.78 -12.55 -7.77
CA ALA A 157 -22.41 -11.86 -6.66
C ALA A 157 -23.95 -11.99 -6.72
N LEU A 158 -24.53 -11.80 -7.90
CA LEU A 158 -25.96 -11.91 -8.12
C LEU A 158 -26.45 -13.35 -7.92
N THR A 159 -25.75 -14.34 -8.46
CA THR A 159 -26.12 -15.76 -8.28
C THR A 159 -25.96 -16.20 -6.82
N ALA A 160 -24.91 -15.75 -6.13
CA ALA A 160 -24.69 -16.09 -4.72
C ALA A 160 -25.70 -15.41 -3.78
N SER A 161 -26.29 -14.29 -4.21
CA SER A 161 -27.32 -13.59 -3.44
C SER A 161 -28.70 -14.25 -3.43
N GLY A 162 -28.91 -15.33 -4.19
CA GLY A 162 -30.19 -16.05 -4.21
C GLY A 162 -31.28 -15.38 -5.04
N ASP A 163 -30.87 -14.60 -6.04
CA ASP A 163 -31.64 -14.01 -7.16
C ASP A 163 -32.57 -12.81 -6.87
N CYS A 164 -32.36 -11.72 -7.63
CA CYS A 164 -33.29 -11.25 -8.66
C CYS A 164 -32.58 -10.15 -9.49
N SER A 165 -32.44 -10.45 -10.78
CA SER A 165 -31.94 -9.60 -11.86
C SER A 165 -31.96 -8.08 -11.60
N MET A 166 -30.77 -7.51 -11.37
CA MET A 166 -30.50 -6.06 -11.48
C MET A 166 -30.84 -5.51 -12.89
N LEU A 167 -31.16 -6.39 -13.85
CA LEU A 167 -31.60 -6.06 -15.19
C LEU A 167 -33.11 -5.82 -15.33
N ASN A 168 -33.95 -6.22 -14.37
CA ASN A 168 -35.41 -6.20 -14.57
C ASN A 168 -36.22 -5.25 -13.65
N ASP A 169 -35.56 -4.51 -12.74
CA ASP A 169 -36.24 -3.58 -11.82
C ASP A 169 -35.43 -2.28 -11.62
N LEU A 170 -35.79 -1.04 -11.95
CA LEU A 170 -36.95 -0.30 -12.50
C LEU A 170 -38.36 -0.55 -11.96
N ARG A 171 -38.69 -1.63 -11.25
CA ARG A 171 -40.07 -1.85 -10.81
C ARG A 171 -40.27 -2.83 -9.64
N GLN A 172 -39.74 -2.46 -8.47
CA GLN A 172 -40.23 -2.90 -7.14
C GLN A 172 -40.76 -4.35 -7.02
N GLN A 173 -40.04 -5.24 -6.32
CA GLN A 173 -40.51 -5.79 -5.03
C GLN A 173 -39.50 -6.71 -4.32
N GLU A 174 -39.14 -6.30 -3.10
CA GLU A 174 -38.87 -7.09 -1.88
C GLU A 174 -38.23 -8.48 -1.99
N CYS A 175 -36.91 -8.54 -2.21
CA CYS A 175 -36.10 -9.71 -1.81
C CYS A 175 -35.68 -9.61 -0.32
N THR A 176 -36.38 -10.33 0.55
CA THR A 176 -36.02 -10.49 1.97
C THR A 176 -35.18 -11.74 2.20
N ARG A 177 -33.86 -11.64 2.03
CA ARG A 177 -32.89 -12.56 2.68
C ARG A 177 -31.60 -11.82 3.02
N ASN A 178 -31.33 -11.71 4.33
CA ASN A 178 -30.15 -11.09 4.96
C ASN A 178 -29.56 -9.85 4.24
N LYS A 179 -30.19 -8.68 4.44
CA LYS A 179 -29.81 -7.38 3.86
C LYS A 179 -28.33 -6.97 4.05
N ASN A 180 -27.63 -7.54 5.04
CA ASN A 180 -26.26 -7.13 5.37
C ASN A 180 -25.19 -7.86 4.55
N LEU A 181 -25.43 -9.10 4.13
CA LEU A 181 -24.41 -9.90 3.41
C LEU A 181 -24.46 -9.65 1.90
N THR A 182 -25.66 -9.43 1.37
CA THR A 182 -25.91 -9.13 -0.04
C THR A 182 -25.19 -7.87 -0.49
N ASN A 183 -25.30 -6.79 0.30
CA ASN A 183 -24.72 -5.51 -0.08
C ASN A 183 -23.20 -5.59 -0.25
N ILE A 184 -22.45 -6.19 0.69
CA ILE A 184 -20.98 -6.21 0.61
C ILE A 184 -20.49 -7.06 -0.57
N ALA A 185 -21.11 -8.21 -0.84
CA ALA A 185 -20.70 -9.10 -1.91
C ALA A 185 -20.91 -8.47 -3.30
N THR A 186 -22.03 -7.76 -3.50
CA THR A 186 -22.32 -7.05 -4.76
C THR A 186 -21.34 -5.89 -5.03
N PHE A 187 -20.68 -5.35 -4.00
CA PHE A 187 -19.64 -4.34 -4.16
C PHE A 187 -18.24 -4.93 -4.30
N ALA A 188 -17.88 -5.91 -3.48
CA ALA A 188 -16.51 -6.42 -3.47
C ALA A 188 -16.21 -7.29 -4.69
N LEU A 189 -17.15 -8.14 -5.11
CA LEU A 189 -16.88 -9.13 -6.16
C LEU A 189 -16.64 -8.54 -7.55
N PRO A 190 -17.36 -7.51 -8.02
CA PRO A 190 -17.02 -6.87 -9.30
C PRO A 190 -15.65 -6.21 -9.29
N VAL A 191 -15.26 -5.56 -8.18
CA VAL A 191 -13.94 -4.93 -8.05
C VAL A 191 -12.83 -5.97 -8.07
N LEU A 192 -12.98 -7.03 -7.28
CA LEU A 192 -12.03 -8.14 -7.21
C LEU A 192 -11.95 -8.86 -8.56
N GLY A 193 -13.10 -9.12 -9.18
CA GLY A 193 -13.18 -9.70 -10.51
C GLY A 193 -12.47 -8.85 -11.54
N GLY A 194 -12.70 -7.53 -11.56
CA GLY A 194 -12.02 -6.62 -12.46
C GLY A 194 -10.51 -6.51 -12.22
N ALA A 195 -10.07 -6.51 -10.97
CA ALA A 195 -8.64 -6.51 -10.64
C ALA A 195 -7.97 -7.82 -11.10
N LEU A 196 -8.60 -8.98 -10.88
CA LEU A 196 -8.14 -10.28 -11.35
C LEU A 196 -8.13 -10.36 -12.88
N GLY A 197 -9.19 -9.87 -13.52
CA GLY A 197 -9.29 -9.82 -14.97
C GLY A 197 -8.23 -8.92 -15.62
N ALA A 198 -7.97 -7.75 -15.04
CA ALA A 198 -6.89 -6.85 -15.46
C ALA A 198 -5.52 -7.52 -15.35
N HIS A 199 -5.33 -8.29 -14.27
CA HIS A 199 -4.10 -9.02 -13.99
C HIS A 199 -3.85 -10.15 -15.00
N LEU A 200 -4.88 -10.94 -15.29
CA LEU A 200 -4.82 -12.01 -16.29
C LEU A 200 -4.69 -11.45 -17.71
N GLY A 201 -5.25 -10.26 -17.97
CA GLY A 201 -5.27 -9.62 -19.28
C GLY A 201 -4.00 -8.86 -19.65
N GLY A 202 -3.15 -8.45 -18.69
CA GLY A 202 -2.07 -7.51 -19.03
C GLY A 202 -0.88 -7.42 -18.08
N THR A 203 -0.63 -8.41 -17.22
CA THR A 203 0.61 -8.42 -16.44
C THR A 203 1.83 -8.51 -17.34
N THR A 204 2.84 -7.71 -17.01
CA THR A 204 4.20 -7.88 -17.51
C THR A 204 5.09 -8.46 -16.41
N GLU A 205 6.28 -8.94 -16.77
CA GLU A 205 7.22 -9.55 -15.81
C GLU A 205 7.59 -8.59 -14.66
N GLN A 206 7.61 -7.27 -14.90
CA GLN A 206 7.84 -6.26 -13.85
C GLN A 206 6.58 -5.84 -13.07
N SER A 207 5.38 -6.11 -13.58
CA SER A 207 4.10 -5.75 -12.94
C SER A 207 3.54 -6.85 -12.02
N GLN A 208 4.20 -8.01 -11.91
CA GLN A 208 3.74 -9.09 -11.05
C GLN A 208 3.75 -8.67 -9.57
N GLY A 209 2.61 -8.84 -8.89
CA GLY A 209 2.51 -8.76 -7.42
C GLY A 209 1.88 -7.51 -6.81
N LYS A 210 1.53 -6.47 -7.57
CA LYS A 210 0.94 -5.23 -6.99
C LYS A 210 -0.54 -5.00 -7.34
N MET A 211 -1.37 -6.02 -7.11
CA MET A 211 -2.85 -5.91 -7.24
C MET A 211 -3.46 -4.83 -6.32
N LEU A 212 -2.83 -4.53 -5.17
CA LEU A 212 -3.40 -3.64 -4.17
C LEU A 212 -3.69 -2.23 -4.73
N ILE A 213 -2.79 -1.69 -5.52
CA ILE A 213 -2.87 -0.31 -6.01
C ILE A 213 -3.90 -0.19 -7.14
N THR A 214 -3.92 -1.15 -8.07
CA THR A 214 -4.93 -1.19 -9.13
C THR A 214 -6.33 -1.39 -8.56
N THR A 215 -6.45 -2.19 -7.49
CA THR A 215 -7.69 -2.37 -6.74
C THR A 215 -8.14 -1.07 -6.07
N LEU A 216 -7.24 -0.36 -5.38
CA LEU A 216 -7.56 0.92 -4.72
C LEU A 216 -7.99 1.99 -5.73
N ALA A 217 -7.32 2.08 -6.88
CA ALA A 217 -7.70 3.02 -7.93
C ALA A 217 -9.07 2.69 -8.55
N ALA A 218 -9.39 1.40 -8.69
CA ALA A 218 -10.70 0.94 -9.15
C ALA A 218 -11.83 1.22 -8.13
N MET A 219 -11.53 1.30 -6.83
CA MET A 219 -12.55 1.59 -5.82
C MET A 219 -13.09 3.03 -5.91
N MET A 220 -12.28 4.01 -6.30
CA MET A 220 -12.70 5.43 -6.36
C MET A 220 -13.90 5.69 -7.30
N PRO A 221 -13.88 5.30 -8.59
CA PRO A 221 -15.04 5.46 -9.48
C PRO A 221 -16.21 4.56 -9.08
N MET A 222 -15.96 3.43 -8.40
CA MET A 222 -17.05 2.58 -7.92
C MET A 222 -17.84 3.26 -6.80
N PHE A 223 -17.18 3.78 -5.77
CA PHE A 223 -17.86 4.44 -4.65
C PHE A 223 -18.62 5.69 -5.09
N SER A 224 -17.99 6.52 -5.92
CA SER A 224 -18.63 7.72 -6.46
C SER A 224 -19.77 7.37 -7.40
N GLY A 225 -19.59 6.39 -8.29
CA GLY A 225 -20.61 5.98 -9.25
C GLY A 225 -21.82 5.36 -8.56
N PHE A 226 -21.59 4.55 -7.52
CA PHE A 226 -22.66 3.96 -6.73
C PHE A 226 -23.44 5.00 -5.94
N PHE A 227 -22.75 5.99 -5.35
CA PHE A 227 -23.40 7.09 -4.63
C PHE A 227 -24.39 7.83 -5.54
N PHE A 228 -23.99 8.13 -6.78
CA PHE A 228 -24.86 8.80 -7.75
C PHE A 228 -25.90 7.88 -8.39
N ALA A 229 -25.63 6.58 -8.51
CA ALA A 229 -26.58 5.60 -9.07
C ALA A 229 -27.67 5.18 -8.07
N SER A 230 -27.50 5.47 -6.77
CA SER A 230 -28.44 5.07 -5.73
C SER A 230 -29.72 5.93 -5.76
N PRO A 231 -30.91 5.32 -5.86
CA PRO A 231 -32.18 6.05 -5.94
C PRO A 231 -32.58 6.78 -4.65
N ASN A 232 -31.88 6.54 -3.53
CA ASN A 232 -32.20 7.11 -2.20
C ASN A 232 -31.27 8.25 -1.75
N ALA A 233 -30.34 8.73 -2.59
CA ALA A 233 -29.25 9.58 -2.13
C ALA A 233 -29.64 11.03 -1.76
N SER A 234 -30.82 11.52 -2.16
CA SER A 234 -31.44 12.76 -1.64
C SER A 234 -32.82 12.87 -2.29
N GLY A 235 -33.83 13.38 -1.57
CA GLY A 235 -35.24 13.43 -2.00
C GLY A 235 -35.55 14.36 -3.18
N VAL A 236 -34.71 14.36 -4.21
CA VAL A 236 -34.78 15.18 -5.41
C VAL A 236 -34.47 14.28 -6.61
N ASP A 237 -35.45 14.09 -7.50
CA ASP A 237 -35.39 13.16 -8.64
C ASP A 237 -34.47 13.69 -9.76
N PHE A 238 -33.15 13.54 -9.57
CA PHE A 238 -32.15 13.87 -10.59
C PHE A 238 -31.84 12.64 -11.46
N LYS A 239 -32.71 12.35 -12.43
CA LYS A 239 -32.51 11.25 -13.40
C LYS A 239 -31.15 11.34 -14.12
N ASP A 240 -30.66 12.54 -14.40
CA ASP A 240 -29.38 12.76 -15.07
C ASP A 240 -28.17 12.32 -14.22
N GLN A 241 -28.25 12.48 -12.89
CA GLN A 241 -27.19 12.05 -11.97
C GLN A 241 -27.14 10.53 -11.82
N GLN A 242 -28.30 9.86 -11.87
CA GLN A 242 -28.36 8.40 -11.83
C GLN A 242 -27.74 7.77 -13.08
N VAL A 243 -27.99 8.37 -14.26
CA VAL A 243 -27.37 7.95 -15.51
C VAL A 243 -25.85 8.15 -15.44
N PHE A 244 -25.39 9.30 -14.93
CA PHE A 244 -23.97 9.56 -14.72
C PHE A 244 -23.32 8.54 -13.79
N GLY A 245 -23.95 8.23 -12.65
CA GLY A 245 -23.45 7.22 -11.70
C GLY A 245 -23.30 5.84 -12.33
N ARG A 246 -24.29 5.40 -13.13
CA ARG A 246 -24.22 4.13 -13.86
C ARG A 246 -23.09 4.10 -14.88
N ILE A 247 -22.92 5.19 -15.64
CA ILE A 247 -21.82 5.33 -16.60
C ILE A 247 -20.47 5.28 -15.87
N LEU A 248 -20.36 5.93 -14.71
CA LEU A 248 -19.13 5.95 -13.92
C LEU A 248 -18.75 4.57 -13.36
N VAL A 249 -19.72 3.76 -12.93
CA VAL A 249 -19.46 2.37 -12.51
C VAL A 249 -19.05 1.50 -13.69
N VAL A 250 -19.74 1.60 -14.83
CA VAL A 250 -19.51 0.72 -15.98
C VAL A 250 -18.22 1.06 -16.72
N ALA A 251 -17.98 2.34 -17.00
CA ALA A 251 -16.83 2.81 -17.78
C ALA A 251 -15.70 3.35 -16.91
N GLY A 252 -16.02 3.98 -15.79
CA GLY A 252 -15.03 4.65 -14.94
C GLY A 252 -14.09 3.66 -14.23
N ILE A 253 -14.56 2.48 -13.83
CA ILE A 253 -13.68 1.52 -13.15
C ILE A 253 -12.64 0.90 -14.10
N PRO A 254 -13.00 0.40 -15.30
CA PRO A 254 -12.02 -0.06 -16.28
C PRO A 254 -11.03 1.04 -16.70
N ILE A 255 -11.50 2.27 -16.85
CA ILE A 255 -10.65 3.43 -17.18
C ILE A 255 -9.70 3.74 -16.03
N ALA A 256 -10.17 3.78 -14.78
CA ALA A 256 -9.32 4.06 -13.63
C ALA A 256 -8.28 2.96 -13.39
N ALA A 257 -8.65 1.69 -13.60
CA ALA A 257 -7.71 0.58 -13.51
C ALA A 257 -6.60 0.69 -14.57
N ALA A 258 -6.96 0.99 -15.83
CA ALA A 258 -6.01 1.18 -16.92
C ALA A 258 -5.19 2.48 -16.78
N ALA A 259 -5.81 3.55 -16.28
CA ALA A 259 -5.16 4.85 -16.08
C ALA A 259 -4.22 4.83 -14.88
N ALA A 260 -4.57 4.16 -13.78
CA ALA A 260 -3.67 3.94 -12.67
C ALA A 260 -2.40 3.24 -13.15
N ASP A 261 -2.56 2.13 -13.89
CA ASP A 261 -1.43 1.43 -14.49
C ASP A 261 -0.58 2.32 -15.42
N ARG A 262 -1.19 3.27 -16.13
CA ARG A 262 -0.48 4.25 -16.97
C ARG A 262 0.20 5.37 -16.18
N VAL A 263 -0.44 5.93 -15.16
CA VAL A 263 0.08 7.07 -14.38
C VAL A 263 1.32 6.66 -13.58
N PHE A 264 1.34 5.44 -13.04
CA PHE A 264 2.53 4.89 -12.39
C PHE A 264 3.72 4.68 -13.34
N ARG A 265 3.50 4.71 -14.66
CA ARG A 265 4.59 4.62 -15.66
C ARG A 265 5.18 5.98 -16.03
N ILE A 266 4.43 7.07 -15.83
CA ILE A 266 4.83 8.43 -16.28
C ILE A 266 5.57 9.19 -15.17
N GLN A 267 5.27 8.93 -13.90
CA GLN A 267 6.03 9.52 -12.79
C GLN A 267 7.37 8.79 -12.61
N ARG A 268 8.43 9.41 -13.15
CA ARG A 268 9.84 9.06 -12.98
C ARG A 268 10.33 9.31 -11.56
#